data_AF-A0A954QCP1-F1
#
_entry.id   AF-A0A954QCP1-F1
#
_cell.length_a   1.000
_cell.length_b   1.000
_cell.length_c   1.000
_cell.angle_alpha   90.00
_cell.angle_beta   90.00
_cell.angle_gamma   90.00
#
_symmetry.space_group_name_H-M   'P 1'
#
loop_
_entity.id
_entity.type
_entity.pdbx_description
1 polymer ?
#
loop_
_entity_poly.entity_id
_entity_poly.type
_entity_poly.pdbx_seq_one_letter_code
_entity_poly.pdbx_strand_id
1 'polypeptide(L)'
;MVASASQIEQVVELMRTAAAHNLATPSCVGCVVNLGEHNADDVLVATDLHGNRINFEKLLAKADLANHPRRHLVMQEVCHGGPAYPLGGCMSHLLLEDIAKLKIEFPERFHFILSNHELAELTDFAIMKSGKMLNLAFREGLQQLYGERSEEVRQAYLKFLGSCPLAVRLDSGVLICHSIPENVDRDGFPIEIFDSPLKQRDFRPRGPVFRLVWGRDFREENAAAFANLAKTQLLIHGHEPCEVGFQVPNSRQVILDCCAEDACYVILPAFGTLAQQDVVERIAKLHPPQARSRYE
;
A
#
# COMPACT_ATOMS: atom_id res chain seq x y z
N MET A 1 9.90 -27.64 3.12
CA MET A 1 8.80 -28.60 2.85
C MET A 1 7.81 -27.90 1.94
N VAL A 2 7.35 -28.58 0.89
CA VAL A 2 6.33 -28.04 -0.02
C VAL A 2 4.96 -28.13 0.66
N ALA A 3 4.13 -27.11 0.48
CA ALA A 3 2.76 -27.08 0.98
C ALA A 3 1.92 -28.21 0.39
N SER A 4 1.02 -28.77 1.20
CA SER A 4 0.05 -29.77 0.75
C SER A 4 -0.98 -29.18 -0.23
N ALA A 5 -1.62 -30.05 -1.02
CA ALA A 5 -2.68 -29.64 -1.94
C ALA A 5 -3.81 -28.86 -1.26
N SER A 6 -4.22 -29.31 -0.06
CA SER A 6 -5.26 -28.63 0.72
C SER A 6 -4.82 -27.22 1.18
N GLN A 7 -3.56 -27.04 1.56
CA GLN A 7 -3.03 -25.71 1.92
C GLN A 7 -3.00 -24.78 0.71
N ILE A 8 -2.63 -25.28 -0.47
CA ILE A 8 -2.62 -24.51 -1.72
C ILE A 8 -4.03 -24.05 -2.07
N GLU A 9 -5.02 -24.96 -2.00
CA GLU A 9 -6.43 -24.63 -2.26
C GLU A 9 -6.97 -23.58 -1.28
N GLN A 10 -6.58 -23.65 0.00
CA GLN A 10 -6.94 -22.63 1.00
C GLN A 10 -6.37 -21.26 0.66
N VAL A 11 -5.12 -21.18 0.19
CA VAL A 11 -4.49 -19.91 -0.22
C VAL A 11 -5.14 -19.33 -1.47
N VAL A 12 -5.45 -20.18 -2.46
CA VAL A 12 -6.17 -19.75 -3.66
C VAL A 12 -7.55 -19.19 -3.32
N GLU A 13 -8.29 -19.88 -2.43
CA GLU A 13 -9.60 -19.41 -1.99
C GLU A 13 -9.50 -18.11 -1.18
N LEU A 14 -8.56 -18.03 -0.23
CA LEU A 14 -8.26 -16.83 0.55
C LEU A 14 -8.11 -15.59 -0.36
N MET A 15 -7.29 -15.71 -1.39
CA MET A 15 -7.02 -14.61 -2.33
C MET A 15 -8.26 -14.25 -3.16
N ARG A 16 -9.04 -15.25 -3.59
CA ARG A 16 -10.30 -15.04 -4.30
C ARG A 16 -11.33 -14.33 -3.43
N THR A 17 -11.49 -14.74 -2.18
CA THR A 17 -12.43 -14.14 -1.23
C THR A 17 -12.01 -12.70 -0.89
N ALA A 18 -10.72 -12.46 -0.63
CA ALA A 18 -10.20 -11.11 -0.38
C ALA A 18 -10.43 -10.18 -1.58
N ALA A 19 -10.22 -10.67 -2.82
CA ALA A 19 -10.50 -9.91 -4.03
C ALA A 19 -11.98 -9.55 -4.16
N ALA A 20 -12.88 -10.50 -3.85
CA ALA A 20 -14.31 -10.24 -3.83
C ALA A 20 -14.70 -9.17 -2.80
N HIS A 21 -14.09 -9.17 -1.61
CA HIS A 21 -14.31 -8.13 -0.59
C HIS A 21 -13.80 -6.76 -1.03
N ASN A 22 -12.68 -6.65 -1.75
CA ASN A 22 -12.25 -5.38 -2.35
C ASN A 22 -13.31 -4.84 -3.31
N LEU A 23 -13.76 -5.67 -4.26
CA LEU A 23 -14.74 -5.28 -5.28
C LEU A 23 -16.13 -4.97 -4.71
N ALA A 24 -16.48 -5.57 -3.56
CA ALA A 24 -17.75 -5.37 -2.88
C ALA A 24 -17.70 -4.28 -1.80
N THR A 25 -16.56 -3.59 -1.60
CA THR A 25 -16.42 -2.56 -0.56
C THR A 25 -17.37 -1.38 -0.87
N PRO A 26 -18.41 -1.12 -0.05
CA PRO A 26 -19.46 -0.15 -0.40
C PRO A 26 -18.96 1.29 -0.55
N SER A 27 -17.93 1.66 0.20
CA SER A 27 -17.29 2.98 0.13
C SER A 27 -16.36 3.15 -1.08
N CYS A 28 -16.11 2.10 -1.86
CA CYS A 28 -15.29 2.17 -3.06
C CYS A 28 -16.12 2.61 -4.27
N VAL A 29 -15.84 3.80 -4.78
CA VAL A 29 -16.45 4.35 -6.00
C VAL A 29 -15.38 4.41 -7.08
N GLY A 30 -15.61 3.77 -8.22
CA GLY A 30 -14.60 3.59 -9.26
C GLY A 30 -13.45 2.71 -8.76
N CYS A 31 -12.30 3.31 -8.50
CA CYS A 31 -11.16 2.64 -7.85
C CYS A 31 -10.62 3.40 -6.62
N VAL A 32 -11.45 4.25 -6.01
CA VAL A 32 -11.12 5.04 -4.83
C VAL A 32 -12.09 4.74 -3.70
N VAL A 33 -11.55 4.44 -2.52
CA VAL A 33 -12.34 4.30 -1.28
C VAL A 33 -12.61 5.68 -0.69
N ASN A 34 -13.86 6.01 -0.39
CA ASN A 34 -14.25 7.29 0.17
C ASN A 34 -14.68 7.14 1.63
N LEU A 35 -13.95 7.79 2.54
CA LEU A 35 -14.18 7.76 3.98
C LEU A 35 -14.59 9.13 4.48
N GLY A 36 -15.60 9.17 5.34
CA GLY A 36 -16.19 10.40 5.86
C GLY A 36 -17.03 10.17 7.10
N GLU A 37 -17.67 11.22 7.60
CA GLU A 37 -18.40 11.22 8.88
C GLU A 37 -19.43 10.07 9.00
N HIS A 38 -20.04 9.68 7.89
CA HIS A 38 -21.06 8.63 7.87
C HIS A 38 -20.49 7.21 8.05
N ASN A 39 -19.22 6.96 7.69
CA ASN A 39 -18.65 5.61 7.64
C ASN A 39 -17.32 5.42 8.39
N ALA A 40 -16.66 6.51 8.83
CA ALA A 40 -15.36 6.47 9.48
C ALA A 40 -15.21 7.58 10.53
N ASP A 41 -14.51 7.28 11.63
CA ASP A 41 -14.06 8.29 12.60
C ASP A 41 -12.64 8.74 12.31
N ASP A 42 -11.74 7.77 12.14
CA ASP A 42 -10.34 8.00 11.83
C ASP A 42 -9.77 6.88 10.95
N VAL A 43 -8.57 7.12 10.44
CA VAL A 43 -7.82 6.17 9.63
C VAL A 43 -6.38 6.11 10.10
N LEU A 44 -5.87 4.90 10.35
CA LEU A 44 -4.45 4.66 10.47
C LEU A 44 -3.87 4.47 9.07
N VAL A 45 -2.85 5.24 8.72
CA VAL A 45 -2.12 5.10 7.46
C VAL A 45 -0.74 4.56 7.75
N ALA A 46 -0.45 3.40 7.17
CA ALA A 46 0.86 2.77 7.12
C ALA A 46 1.25 2.55 5.67
N THR A 47 2.50 2.81 5.34
CA THR A 47 3.00 2.75 3.97
C THR A 47 3.97 1.59 3.82
N ASP A 48 4.98 1.73 2.97
CA ASP A 48 5.84 0.65 2.50
C ASP A 48 6.36 -0.23 3.63
N LEU A 49 6.10 -1.53 3.53
CA LEU A 49 6.47 -2.52 4.54
C LEU A 49 7.56 -3.47 4.06
N HIS A 50 7.62 -3.77 2.76
CA HIS A 50 8.63 -4.63 2.15
C HIS A 50 8.91 -5.92 2.95
N GLY A 51 7.87 -6.69 3.28
CA GLY A 51 8.01 -7.96 4.00
C GLY A 51 8.42 -7.82 5.48
N ASN A 52 8.45 -6.62 6.06
CA ASN A 52 8.79 -6.41 7.46
C ASN A 52 7.63 -6.84 8.39
N ARG A 53 7.69 -8.10 8.84
CA ARG A 53 6.66 -8.71 9.68
C ARG A 53 6.57 -8.10 11.08
N ILE A 54 7.69 -7.69 11.66
CA ILE A 54 7.73 -7.06 12.98
C ILE A 54 6.94 -5.75 12.95
N ASN A 55 7.15 -4.95 11.90
CA ASN A 55 6.47 -3.67 11.75
C ASN A 55 4.99 -3.87 11.45
N PHE A 56 4.66 -4.85 10.60
CA PHE A 56 3.27 -5.24 10.34
C PHE A 56 2.52 -5.59 11.64
N GLU A 57 3.05 -6.47 12.48
CA GLU A 57 2.41 -6.88 13.74
C GLU A 57 2.20 -5.70 14.70
N LYS A 58 3.20 -4.81 14.80
CA LYS A 58 3.08 -3.59 15.61
C LYS A 58 2.01 -2.65 15.06
N LEU A 59 1.92 -2.48 13.75
CA LEU A 59 0.91 -1.65 13.11
C LEU A 59 -0.49 -2.19 13.34
N LEU A 60 -0.70 -3.51 13.30
CA LEU A 60 -1.98 -4.12 13.67
C LEU A 60 -2.35 -3.82 15.12
N ALA A 61 -1.39 -3.92 16.04
CA ALA A 61 -1.61 -3.57 17.44
C ALA A 61 -1.90 -2.07 17.64
N LYS A 62 -1.34 -1.18 16.81
CA LYS A 62 -1.65 0.26 16.82
C LYS A 62 -3.02 0.57 16.20
N ALA A 63 -3.38 -0.14 15.14
CA ALA A 63 -4.67 0.02 14.49
C ALA A 63 -5.81 -0.43 15.42
N ASP A 64 -5.64 -1.59 16.06
CA ASP A 64 -6.58 -2.14 17.05
C ASP A 64 -8.05 -2.06 16.56
N LEU A 65 -8.27 -2.56 15.34
CA LEU A 65 -9.57 -2.47 14.64
C LEU A 65 -10.69 -3.20 15.39
N ALA A 66 -10.36 -4.15 16.27
CA ALA A 66 -11.33 -4.86 17.10
C ALA A 66 -11.98 -3.92 18.14
N ASN A 67 -11.19 -3.03 18.76
CA ASN A 67 -11.68 -2.10 19.78
C ASN A 67 -12.05 -0.71 19.22
N HIS A 68 -11.74 -0.42 17.95
CA HIS A 68 -12.08 0.82 17.27
C HIS A 68 -13.00 0.54 16.07
N PRO A 69 -14.32 0.36 16.29
CA PRO A 69 -15.25 -0.16 15.27
C PRO A 69 -15.43 0.75 14.05
N ARG A 70 -15.09 2.05 14.17
CA ARG A 70 -15.16 3.04 13.09
C ARG A 70 -13.79 3.54 12.60
N ARG A 71 -12.71 2.93 13.10
CA ARG A 71 -11.36 3.14 12.57
C ARG A 71 -11.16 2.32 11.30
N HIS A 72 -10.47 2.93 10.35
CA HIS A 72 -9.97 2.27 9.16
C HIS A 72 -8.45 2.09 9.22
N LEU A 73 -7.93 1.17 8.41
CA LEU A 73 -6.51 0.93 8.24
C LEU A 73 -6.16 0.90 6.75
N VAL A 74 -5.18 1.71 6.35
CA VAL A 74 -4.60 1.71 5.01
C VAL A 74 -3.18 1.15 5.08
N MET A 75 -2.88 0.20 4.18
CA MET A 75 -1.54 -0.37 4.00
C MET A 75 -1.17 -0.43 2.51
N GLN A 76 0.13 -0.46 2.21
CA GLN A 76 0.65 -0.60 0.85
C GLN A 76 2.06 -1.21 0.83
N GLU A 77 2.46 -1.73 -0.33
CA GLU A 77 3.82 -2.18 -0.65
C GLU A 77 4.39 -3.16 0.38
N VAL A 78 3.76 -4.33 0.49
CA VAL A 78 4.23 -5.42 1.35
C VAL A 78 5.22 -6.35 0.64
N CYS A 79 5.26 -6.34 -0.69
CA CYS A 79 6.10 -7.25 -1.45
C CYS A 79 7.57 -6.81 -1.56
N HIS A 80 8.42 -7.80 -1.87
CA HIS A 80 9.83 -7.65 -2.24
C HIS A 80 10.75 -7.10 -1.15
N GLY A 81 10.65 -7.69 0.04
CA GLY A 81 11.66 -7.54 1.09
C GLY A 81 11.47 -8.57 2.20
N GLY A 82 12.03 -8.30 3.37
CA GLY A 82 11.98 -9.18 4.52
C GLY A 82 12.85 -10.44 4.34
N PRO A 83 12.52 -11.53 5.06
CA PRO A 83 13.32 -12.75 5.01
C PRO A 83 13.25 -13.44 3.65
N ALA A 84 14.29 -14.23 3.36
CA ALA A 84 14.37 -15.09 2.19
C ALA A 84 14.42 -16.56 2.64
N TYR A 85 14.00 -17.47 1.77
CA TYR A 85 14.19 -18.89 2.02
C TYR A 85 15.68 -19.25 1.97
N PRO A 86 16.12 -20.32 2.67
CA PRO A 86 17.53 -20.74 2.69
C PRO A 86 18.15 -20.99 1.32
N LEU A 87 17.33 -21.40 0.34
CA LEU A 87 17.75 -21.70 -1.04
C LEU A 87 17.51 -20.53 -2.01
N GLY A 88 17.21 -19.33 -1.50
CA GLY A 88 16.83 -18.18 -2.31
C GLY A 88 15.32 -18.04 -2.50
N GLY A 89 14.90 -16.89 -3.02
CA GLY A 89 13.51 -16.47 -3.11
C GLY A 89 13.00 -15.72 -1.88
N CYS A 90 12.21 -14.66 -2.08
CA CYS A 90 11.70 -13.83 -0.98
C CYS A 90 10.42 -14.42 -0.37
N MET A 91 10.26 -14.24 0.94
CA MET A 91 9.12 -14.75 1.71
C MET A 91 7.97 -13.73 1.82
N SER A 92 8.04 -12.60 1.13
CA SER A 92 7.03 -11.52 1.24
C SER A 92 5.62 -11.93 0.82
N HIS A 93 5.46 -13.04 0.07
CA HIS A 93 4.14 -13.61 -0.23
C HIS A 93 3.36 -14.04 1.02
N LEU A 94 4.05 -14.47 2.08
CA LEU A 94 3.40 -14.82 3.35
C LEU A 94 2.75 -13.59 4.00
N LEU A 95 3.39 -12.42 3.86
CA LEU A 95 2.80 -11.17 4.33
C LEU A 95 1.63 -10.75 3.45
N LEU A 96 1.69 -10.97 2.14
CA LEU A 96 0.56 -10.74 1.23
C LEU A 96 -0.65 -11.62 1.58
N GLU A 97 -0.43 -12.87 2.01
CA GLU A 97 -1.48 -13.74 2.54
C GLU A 97 -2.08 -13.21 3.85
N ASP A 98 -1.27 -12.67 4.75
CA ASP A 98 -1.75 -12.03 5.97
C ASP A 98 -2.57 -10.75 5.67
N ILE A 99 -2.20 -9.99 4.63
CA ILE A 99 -3.00 -8.87 4.09
C ILE A 99 -4.36 -9.34 3.57
N ALA A 100 -4.40 -10.45 2.82
CA ALA A 100 -5.65 -11.01 2.32
C ALA A 100 -6.56 -11.48 3.47
N LYS A 101 -6.00 -12.11 4.52
CA LYS A 101 -6.77 -12.49 5.72
C LYS A 101 -7.36 -11.27 6.41
N LEU A 102 -6.57 -10.22 6.57
CA LEU A 102 -7.01 -8.97 7.21
C LEU A 102 -8.14 -8.30 6.42
N LYS A 103 -8.11 -8.39 5.08
CA LYS A 103 -9.22 -7.91 4.23
C LYS A 103 -10.49 -8.73 4.43
N ILE A 104 -10.41 -10.03 4.63
CA ILE A 104 -11.59 -10.86 4.93
C ILE A 104 -12.14 -10.55 6.33
N GLU A 105 -11.25 -10.35 7.31
CA GLU A 105 -11.64 -10.06 8.68
C GLU A 105 -12.30 -8.68 8.83
N PHE A 106 -11.77 -7.67 8.12
CA PHE A 106 -12.25 -6.28 8.17
C PHE A 106 -12.58 -5.75 6.76
N PRO A 107 -13.60 -6.30 6.08
CA PRO A 107 -13.82 -6.07 4.66
C PRO A 107 -14.10 -4.63 4.29
N GLU A 108 -14.77 -3.87 5.15
CA GLU A 108 -15.08 -2.47 4.90
C GLU A 108 -14.06 -1.50 5.55
N ARG A 109 -13.20 -2.02 6.44
CA ARG A 109 -12.34 -1.19 7.31
C ARG A 109 -10.85 -1.30 7.03
N PHE A 110 -10.41 -2.38 6.39
CA PHE A 110 -9.04 -2.54 5.92
C PHE A 110 -8.93 -2.34 4.40
N HIS A 111 -8.00 -1.48 4.00
CA HIS A 111 -7.77 -1.08 2.62
C HIS A 111 -6.30 -1.26 2.25
N PHE A 112 -6.02 -2.25 1.41
CA PHE A 112 -4.71 -2.42 0.80
C PHE A 112 -4.71 -1.72 -0.56
N ILE A 113 -3.93 -0.64 -0.71
CA ILE A 113 -3.89 0.14 -1.96
C ILE A 113 -2.75 -0.35 -2.87
N LEU A 114 -2.97 -0.25 -4.18
CA LEU A 114 -2.02 -0.73 -5.18
C LEU A 114 -0.73 0.12 -5.20
N SER A 115 0.42 -0.55 -5.07
CA SER A 115 1.75 0.07 -5.18
C SER A 115 2.42 -0.21 -6.53
N ASN A 116 3.60 0.37 -6.74
CA ASN A 116 4.49 0.05 -7.85
C ASN A 116 4.97 -1.43 -7.84
N HIS A 117 5.23 -1.99 -6.66
CA HIS A 117 5.71 -3.35 -6.45
C HIS A 117 4.62 -4.37 -6.79
N GLU A 118 3.41 -4.14 -6.29
CA GLU A 118 2.26 -4.98 -6.61
C GLU A 118 1.86 -4.85 -8.09
N LEU A 119 1.94 -3.64 -8.68
CA LEU A 119 1.70 -3.45 -10.11
C LEU A 119 2.76 -4.15 -10.98
N ALA A 120 4.01 -4.16 -10.53
CA ALA A 120 5.08 -4.89 -11.23
C ALA A 120 4.83 -6.40 -11.24
N GLU A 121 4.36 -7.00 -10.15
CA GLU A 121 3.94 -8.39 -10.14
C GLU A 121 2.76 -8.64 -11.10
N LEU A 122 1.79 -7.73 -11.13
CA LEU A 122 0.61 -7.83 -11.99
C LEU A 122 0.92 -7.76 -13.49
N THR A 123 1.99 -7.06 -13.85
CA THR A 123 2.32 -6.72 -15.25
C THR A 123 3.61 -7.39 -15.73
N ASP A 124 4.27 -8.14 -14.86
CA ASP A 124 5.62 -8.65 -15.02
C ASP A 124 6.65 -7.56 -15.38
N PHE A 125 6.37 -6.29 -15.00
CA PHE A 125 7.29 -5.18 -15.19
C PHE A 125 8.50 -5.37 -14.28
N ALA A 126 9.70 -5.38 -14.87
CA ALA A 126 10.91 -5.71 -14.14
C ALA A 126 11.27 -4.63 -13.10
N ILE A 127 11.33 -5.02 -11.83
CA ILE A 127 11.91 -4.22 -10.76
C ILE A 127 13.22 -4.87 -10.28
N MET A 128 14.26 -4.04 -10.16
CA MET A 128 15.57 -4.46 -9.68
C MET A 128 16.00 -3.60 -8.50
N LYS A 129 16.49 -4.24 -7.44
CA LYS A 129 17.09 -3.56 -6.27
C LYS A 129 18.37 -4.29 -5.88
N SER A 130 19.46 -3.54 -5.71
CA SER A 130 20.79 -4.07 -5.37
C SER A 130 21.24 -5.24 -6.28
N GLY A 131 21.01 -5.12 -7.59
CA GLY A 131 21.39 -6.12 -8.59
C GLY A 131 20.53 -7.39 -8.60
N LYS A 132 19.45 -7.45 -7.82
CA LYS A 132 18.51 -8.58 -7.80
C LYS A 132 17.20 -8.21 -8.48
N MET A 133 16.72 -9.06 -9.38
CA MET A 133 15.39 -8.93 -9.96
C MET A 133 14.35 -9.39 -8.94
N LEU A 134 13.56 -8.44 -8.42
CA LEU A 134 12.65 -8.68 -7.30
C LEU A 134 11.51 -9.60 -7.68
N ASN A 135 11.00 -9.48 -8.91
CA ASN A 135 9.94 -10.35 -9.42
C ASN A 135 10.41 -11.81 -9.51
N LEU A 136 11.66 -12.04 -9.95
CA LEU A 136 12.22 -13.38 -10.01
C LEU A 136 12.37 -13.97 -8.61
N ALA A 137 12.90 -13.20 -7.65
CA ALA A 137 13.02 -13.64 -6.26
C ALA A 137 11.63 -13.95 -5.65
N PHE A 138 10.58 -13.20 -6.00
CA PHE A 138 9.23 -13.49 -5.55
C PHE A 138 8.71 -14.82 -6.11
N ARG A 139 8.86 -15.05 -7.42
CA ARG A 139 8.47 -16.30 -8.08
C ARG A 139 9.28 -17.51 -7.56
N GLU A 140 10.57 -17.34 -7.30
CA GLU A 140 11.39 -18.36 -6.63
C GLU A 140 10.84 -18.69 -5.24
N GLY A 141 10.44 -17.68 -4.47
CA GLY A 141 9.80 -17.89 -3.17
C GLY A 141 8.51 -18.71 -3.27
N LEU A 142 7.65 -18.41 -4.26
CA LEU A 142 6.45 -19.21 -4.52
C LEU A 142 6.81 -20.65 -4.91
N GLN A 143 7.84 -20.84 -5.72
CA GLN A 143 8.30 -22.18 -6.11
C GLN A 143 8.81 -22.99 -4.92
N GLN A 144 9.52 -22.36 -3.97
CA GLN A 144 10.02 -23.01 -2.75
C GLN A 144 8.87 -23.56 -1.88
N LEU A 145 7.79 -22.79 -1.74
CA LEU A 145 6.67 -23.16 -0.87
C LEU A 145 5.62 -24.03 -1.58
N TYR A 146 5.26 -23.70 -2.82
CA TYR A 146 4.12 -24.29 -3.54
C TYR A 146 4.51 -25.29 -4.62
N GLY A 147 5.80 -25.41 -4.96
CA GLY A 147 6.29 -26.38 -5.93
C GLY A 147 5.62 -26.19 -7.30
N GLU A 148 5.20 -27.29 -7.92
CA GLU A 148 4.61 -27.30 -9.27
C GLU A 148 3.30 -26.49 -9.40
N ARG A 149 2.61 -26.22 -8.28
CA ARG A 149 1.37 -25.41 -8.24
C ARG A 149 1.63 -23.93 -7.95
N SER A 150 2.87 -23.47 -7.98
CA SER A 150 3.24 -22.07 -7.73
C SER A 150 2.52 -21.08 -8.65
N GLU A 151 2.35 -21.42 -9.93
CA GLU A 151 1.65 -20.54 -10.89
C GLU A 151 0.15 -20.43 -10.59
N GLU A 152 -0.48 -21.49 -10.11
CA GLU A 152 -1.90 -21.44 -9.69
C GLU A 152 -2.10 -20.44 -8.55
N VAL A 153 -1.22 -20.49 -7.54
CA VAL A 153 -1.21 -19.54 -6.43
C VAL A 153 -0.90 -18.13 -6.92
N ARG A 154 0.08 -17.97 -7.80
CA ARG A 154 0.43 -16.67 -8.39
C ARG A 154 -0.76 -16.04 -9.09
N GLN A 155 -1.49 -16.79 -9.91
CA GLN A 155 -2.69 -16.28 -10.59
C GLN A 155 -3.79 -15.84 -9.60
N ALA A 156 -3.91 -16.51 -8.46
CA ALA A 156 -4.82 -16.06 -7.39
C ALA A 156 -4.36 -14.73 -6.78
N TYR A 157 -3.05 -14.57 -6.54
CA TYR A 157 -2.49 -13.30 -6.05
C TYR A 157 -2.72 -12.18 -7.05
N LEU A 158 -2.47 -12.41 -8.34
CA LEU A 158 -2.64 -11.38 -9.37
C LEU A 158 -4.11 -10.89 -9.44
N LYS A 159 -5.08 -11.78 -9.25
CA LYS A 159 -6.50 -11.41 -9.14
C LYS A 159 -6.78 -10.54 -7.92
N PHE A 160 -6.18 -10.86 -6.77
CA PHE A 160 -6.28 -10.03 -5.57
C PHE A 160 -5.63 -8.65 -5.79
N LEU A 161 -4.40 -8.59 -6.28
CA LEU A 161 -3.69 -7.34 -6.55
C LEU A 161 -4.45 -6.46 -7.55
N GLY A 162 -4.96 -7.04 -8.64
CA GLY A 162 -5.77 -6.34 -9.64
C GLY A 162 -7.12 -5.83 -9.14
N SER A 163 -7.57 -6.26 -7.96
CA SER A 163 -8.79 -5.76 -7.30
C SER A 163 -8.53 -4.61 -6.33
N CYS A 164 -7.27 -4.30 -6.02
CA CYS A 164 -6.93 -3.30 -5.01
C CYS A 164 -7.29 -1.89 -5.50
N PRO A 165 -7.83 -1.01 -4.63
CA PRO A 165 -8.05 0.40 -4.95
C PRO A 165 -6.73 1.13 -5.20
N LEU A 166 -6.78 2.25 -5.94
CA LEU A 166 -5.62 3.10 -6.17
C LEU A 166 -5.39 4.12 -5.07
N ALA A 167 -6.45 4.50 -4.36
CA ALA A 167 -6.40 5.53 -3.34
C ALA A 167 -7.51 5.39 -2.29
N VAL A 168 -7.30 6.04 -1.16
CA VAL A 168 -8.31 6.32 -0.14
C VAL A 168 -8.46 7.83 -0.02
N ARG A 169 -9.68 8.33 -0.11
CA ARG A 169 -10.04 9.73 0.02
C ARG A 169 -10.76 9.95 1.34
N LEU A 170 -10.35 10.98 2.07
CA LEU A 170 -11.00 11.42 3.29
C LEU A 170 -11.79 12.71 3.04
N ASP A 171 -12.97 12.83 3.64
CA ASP A 171 -13.76 14.07 3.68
C ASP A 171 -12.99 15.22 4.36
N SER A 172 -11.91 14.91 5.09
CA SER A 172 -10.97 15.90 5.63
C SER A 172 -10.08 16.60 4.59
N GLY A 173 -10.21 16.24 3.31
CA GLY A 173 -9.42 16.84 2.22
C GLY A 173 -8.04 16.21 2.06
N VAL A 174 -7.89 14.94 2.46
CA VAL A 174 -6.67 14.15 2.30
C VAL A 174 -6.90 13.06 1.26
N LEU A 175 -5.93 12.86 0.37
CA LEU A 175 -5.87 11.71 -0.52
C LEU A 175 -4.65 10.86 -0.16
N ILE A 176 -4.88 9.61 0.16
CA ILE A 176 -3.85 8.61 0.44
C ILE A 176 -3.70 7.77 -0.83
N CYS A 177 -2.55 7.84 -1.48
CA CYS A 177 -2.23 7.06 -2.67
C CYS A 177 -0.74 6.76 -2.70
N HIS A 178 -0.35 5.70 -3.41
CA HIS A 178 1.02 5.22 -3.32
C HIS A 178 2.08 6.24 -3.70
N SER A 179 1.86 6.95 -4.81
CA SER A 179 2.64 8.12 -5.21
C SER A 179 1.77 9.07 -6.07
N ILE A 180 2.39 10.04 -6.74
CA ILE A 180 1.77 10.91 -7.74
C ILE A 180 2.53 10.87 -9.08
N PRO A 181 1.86 11.18 -10.20
CA PRO A 181 2.51 11.30 -11.50
C PRO A 181 3.51 12.45 -11.54
N GLU A 182 4.46 12.33 -12.45
CA GLU A 182 5.40 13.41 -12.76
C GLU A 182 4.82 14.39 -13.79
N ASN A 183 5.30 15.64 -13.73
CA ASN A 183 4.99 16.72 -14.68
C ASN A 183 3.48 17.00 -14.87
N VAL A 184 2.65 16.81 -13.83
CA VAL A 184 1.21 17.10 -13.86
C VAL A 184 0.94 18.59 -14.11
N ASP A 185 1.82 19.47 -13.60
CA ASP A 185 1.77 20.92 -13.81
C ASP A 185 1.93 21.32 -15.29
N ARG A 186 2.56 20.47 -16.10
CA ARG A 186 2.91 20.76 -17.51
C ARG A 186 2.08 19.94 -18.48
N ASP A 187 1.95 18.65 -18.22
CA ASP A 187 1.40 17.65 -19.14
C ASP A 187 -0.01 17.19 -18.72
N GLY A 188 -0.43 17.55 -17.51
CA GLY A 188 -1.66 17.06 -16.91
C GLY A 188 -1.64 15.56 -16.57
N PHE A 189 -2.78 15.09 -16.08
CA PHE A 189 -3.02 13.70 -15.74
C PHE A 189 -4.49 13.35 -15.97
N PRO A 190 -4.81 12.19 -16.61
CA PRO A 190 -6.19 11.73 -16.79
C PRO A 190 -6.75 11.23 -15.46
N ILE A 191 -7.24 12.16 -14.63
CA ILE A 191 -7.71 11.92 -13.27
C ILE A 191 -8.99 11.04 -13.24
N GLU A 192 -9.70 10.97 -14.36
CA GLU A 192 -10.91 10.16 -14.55
C GLU A 192 -10.65 8.65 -14.39
N ILE A 193 -9.37 8.23 -14.35
CA ILE A 193 -9.00 6.86 -13.97
C ILE A 193 -9.58 6.46 -12.61
N PHE A 194 -9.78 7.42 -11.71
CA PHE A 194 -10.38 7.19 -10.38
C PHE A 194 -11.87 6.87 -10.42
N ASP A 195 -12.58 7.29 -11.47
CA ASP A 195 -14.05 7.27 -11.50
C ASP A 195 -14.62 5.93 -11.97
N SER A 196 -13.78 5.01 -12.45
CA SER A 196 -14.20 3.73 -13.01
C SER A 196 -13.46 2.55 -12.38
N PRO A 197 -14.10 1.37 -12.29
CA PRO A 197 -13.40 0.14 -11.93
C PRO A 197 -12.25 -0.16 -12.89
N LEU A 198 -11.11 -0.58 -12.34
CA LEU A 198 -9.91 -0.90 -13.12
C LEU A 198 -10.16 -2.11 -14.01
N LYS A 199 -9.59 -2.05 -15.22
CA LYS A 199 -9.58 -3.12 -16.21
C LYS A 199 -8.15 -3.50 -16.51
N GLN A 200 -7.93 -4.71 -17.04
CA GLN A 200 -6.60 -5.22 -17.36
C GLN A 200 -5.74 -4.24 -18.20
N ARG A 201 -6.37 -3.52 -19.13
CA ARG A 201 -5.70 -2.53 -20.00
C ARG A 201 -5.14 -1.32 -19.26
N ASP A 202 -5.61 -1.04 -18.06
CA ASP A 202 -5.27 0.15 -17.28
C ASP A 202 -3.92 -0.03 -16.57
N PHE A 203 -3.53 -1.28 -16.31
CA PHE A 203 -2.24 -1.66 -15.72
C PHE A 203 -1.05 -1.60 -16.69
N ARG A 204 -1.28 -1.27 -17.97
CA ARG A 204 -0.20 -1.26 -18.97
C ARG A 204 0.95 -0.32 -18.57
N PRO A 205 2.21 -0.67 -18.90
CA PRO A 205 3.34 0.22 -18.69
C PRO A 205 3.12 1.61 -19.29
N ARG A 206 3.55 2.65 -18.57
CA ARG A 206 3.37 4.07 -18.90
C ARG A 206 1.91 4.55 -19.00
N GLY A 207 0.93 3.71 -18.67
CA GLY A 207 -0.47 4.11 -18.52
C GLY A 207 -0.71 5.00 -17.28
N PRO A 208 -1.95 5.48 -17.06
CA PRO A 208 -2.29 6.32 -15.91
C PRO A 208 -1.95 5.68 -14.56
N VAL A 209 -2.30 4.41 -14.37
CA VAL A 209 -2.00 3.67 -13.12
C VAL A 209 -0.49 3.57 -12.92
N PHE A 210 0.26 3.22 -13.97
CA PHE A 210 1.71 3.19 -13.94
C PHE A 210 2.29 4.54 -13.51
N ARG A 211 1.88 5.64 -14.16
CA ARG A 211 2.36 6.99 -13.82
C ARG A 211 2.05 7.35 -12.37
N LEU A 212 0.87 6.99 -11.87
CA LEU A 212 0.44 7.28 -10.50
C LEU A 212 1.32 6.60 -9.46
N VAL A 213 1.61 5.30 -9.62
CA VAL A 213 2.34 4.54 -8.60
C VAL A 213 3.86 4.69 -8.71
N TRP A 214 4.41 5.07 -9.86
CA TRP A 214 5.86 5.17 -10.04
C TRP A 214 6.46 6.57 -9.92
N GLY A 215 5.69 7.64 -10.07
CA GLY A 215 6.26 8.99 -10.17
C GLY A 215 6.99 9.44 -8.90
N ARG A 216 8.01 10.29 -9.08
CA ARG A 216 8.84 10.86 -7.99
C ARG A 216 9.09 12.35 -8.20
N ASP A 217 8.04 13.10 -8.50
CA ASP A 217 8.12 14.54 -8.73
C ASP A 217 7.56 15.32 -7.54
N PHE A 218 8.48 15.71 -6.66
CA PHE A 218 8.17 16.36 -5.38
C PHE A 218 8.15 17.90 -5.45
N ARG A 219 8.21 18.47 -6.66
CA ARG A 219 8.11 19.93 -6.83
C ARG A 219 6.76 20.44 -6.32
N GLU A 220 6.76 21.61 -5.70
CA GLU A 220 5.55 22.25 -5.17
C GLU A 220 4.46 22.40 -6.25
N GLU A 221 4.83 22.82 -7.45
CA GLU A 221 3.88 23.06 -8.53
C GLU A 221 3.24 21.77 -9.03
N ASN A 222 4.02 20.68 -9.09
CA ASN A 222 3.52 19.35 -9.50
C ASN A 222 2.53 18.80 -8.46
N ALA A 223 2.90 18.83 -7.18
CA ALA A 223 2.05 18.37 -6.10
C ALA A 223 0.75 19.19 -6.01
N ALA A 224 0.85 20.52 -6.14
CA ALA A 224 -0.33 21.41 -6.18
C ALA A 224 -1.23 21.12 -7.40
N ALA A 225 -0.65 20.91 -8.59
CA ALA A 225 -1.43 20.58 -9.79
C ALA A 225 -2.19 19.26 -9.62
N PHE A 226 -1.54 18.22 -9.11
CA PHE A 226 -2.20 16.94 -8.85
C PHE A 226 -3.27 17.06 -7.75
N ALA A 227 -2.98 17.75 -6.65
CA ALA A 227 -3.94 17.95 -5.57
C ALA A 227 -5.21 18.69 -6.06
N ASN A 228 -5.04 19.70 -6.93
CA ASN A 228 -6.15 20.42 -7.55
C ASN A 228 -6.99 19.52 -8.47
N LEU A 229 -6.35 18.74 -9.35
CA LEU A 229 -7.05 17.77 -10.21
C LEU A 229 -7.82 16.75 -9.38
N ALA A 230 -7.18 16.22 -8.34
CA ALA A 230 -7.75 15.26 -7.43
C ALA A 230 -8.72 15.88 -6.41
N LYS A 231 -8.98 17.21 -6.45
CA LYS A 231 -9.87 17.92 -5.53
C LYS A 231 -9.57 17.60 -4.06
N THR A 232 -8.30 17.65 -3.68
CA THR A 232 -7.80 17.38 -2.33
C THR A 232 -6.87 18.50 -1.88
N GLN A 233 -6.65 18.63 -0.58
CA GLN A 233 -5.77 19.65 -0.01
C GLN A 233 -4.39 19.08 0.28
N LEU A 234 -4.36 17.85 0.79
CA LEU A 234 -3.16 17.14 1.22
C LEU A 234 -3.08 15.78 0.55
N LEU A 235 -1.86 15.28 0.46
CA LEU A 235 -1.50 14.02 -0.16
C LEU A 235 -0.61 13.22 0.79
N ILE A 236 -0.92 11.94 0.99
CA ILE A 236 -0.12 11.03 1.81
C ILE A 236 0.36 9.86 0.96
N HIS A 237 1.66 9.61 0.99
CA HIS A 237 2.35 8.68 0.09
C HIS A 237 3.31 7.72 0.80
N GLY A 238 3.69 6.68 0.07
CA GLY A 238 4.84 5.83 0.35
C GLY A 238 5.91 6.01 -0.73
N HIS A 239 6.42 4.90 -1.28
CA HIS A 239 7.35 4.79 -2.43
C HIS A 239 8.78 5.30 -2.20
N GLU A 240 8.95 6.32 -1.36
CA GLU A 240 10.25 6.94 -1.09
C GLU A 240 10.78 6.54 0.30
N PRO A 241 11.97 5.91 0.37
CA PRO A 241 12.63 5.61 1.63
C PRO A 241 12.87 6.87 2.46
N CYS A 242 12.55 6.82 3.76
CA CYS A 242 12.70 7.97 4.65
C CYS A 242 13.64 7.65 5.81
N GLU A 243 14.77 8.38 5.91
CA GLU A 243 15.77 8.18 6.98
C GLU A 243 15.16 8.24 8.38
N VAL A 244 14.24 9.19 8.61
CA VAL A 244 13.52 9.36 9.88
C VAL A 244 12.08 8.83 9.82
N GLY A 245 11.76 7.95 8.87
CA GLY A 245 10.45 7.32 8.70
C GLY A 245 9.37 8.19 8.06
N PHE A 246 9.62 9.48 7.85
CA PHE A 246 8.74 10.34 7.07
C PHE A 246 9.49 11.51 6.42
N GLN A 247 8.88 12.15 5.42
CA GLN A 247 9.34 13.37 4.78
C GLN A 247 8.18 14.28 4.41
N VAL A 248 8.46 15.59 4.31
CA VAL A 248 7.50 16.62 3.93
C VAL A 248 8.15 17.49 2.85
N PRO A 249 8.20 17.03 1.59
CA PRO A 249 9.05 17.65 0.57
C PRO A 249 8.49 18.99 0.04
N ASN A 250 7.21 19.28 0.27
CA ASN A 250 6.52 20.49 -0.16
C ASN A 250 5.27 20.73 0.72
N SER A 251 4.45 21.73 0.42
CA SER A 251 3.29 22.12 1.24
C SER A 251 2.08 21.17 1.16
N ARG A 252 2.11 20.19 0.25
CA ARG A 252 0.98 19.31 -0.06
C ARG A 252 1.21 17.86 0.34
N GLN A 253 2.45 17.39 0.30
CA GLN A 253 2.80 15.98 0.46
C GLN A 253 3.34 15.66 1.85
N VAL A 254 2.90 14.53 2.40
CA VAL A 254 3.56 13.84 3.52
C VAL A 254 3.88 12.43 3.04
N ILE A 255 5.15 12.07 3.07
CA ILE A 255 5.62 10.73 2.73
C ILE A 255 5.88 9.99 4.04
N LEU A 256 5.37 8.78 4.16
CA LEU A 256 5.65 7.89 5.28
C LEU A 256 6.44 6.69 4.77
N ASP A 257 7.26 6.11 5.64
CA ASP A 257 7.97 4.85 5.41
C ASP A 257 7.80 3.96 6.64
N CYS A 258 7.32 2.73 6.42
CA CYS A 258 7.09 1.73 7.46
C CYS A 258 8.08 0.56 7.41
N CYS A 259 9.08 0.57 6.52
CA CYS A 259 9.88 -0.62 6.23
C CYS A 259 11.09 -0.80 7.17
N ALA A 260 11.59 0.30 7.76
CA ALA A 260 12.81 0.33 8.56
C ALA A 260 12.57 0.46 10.07
N GLU A 261 13.63 0.52 10.87
CA GLU A 261 13.55 0.69 12.33
C GLU A 261 12.97 2.06 12.74
N ASP A 262 13.19 3.07 11.91
CA ASP A 262 12.66 4.41 12.10
C ASP A 262 11.22 4.59 11.60
N ALA A 263 10.53 3.48 11.31
CA ALA A 263 9.18 3.43 10.76
C ALA A 263 8.20 4.38 11.47
N CYS A 264 7.42 5.10 10.68
CA CYS A 264 6.38 6.01 11.14
C CYS A 264 5.03 5.67 10.54
N TYR A 265 3.98 5.94 11.32
CA TYR A 265 2.59 5.87 10.88
C TYR A 265 1.86 7.14 11.32
N VAL A 266 0.65 7.34 10.81
CA VAL A 266 -0.20 8.45 11.24
C VAL A 266 -1.63 7.98 11.45
N ILE A 267 -2.33 8.53 12.43
CA ILE A 267 -3.78 8.38 12.60
C ILE A 267 -4.41 9.74 12.34
N LEU A 268 -5.35 9.79 11.39
CA LEU A 268 -6.00 11.03 10.95
C LEU A 268 -7.52 10.93 11.09
N PRO A 269 -8.20 12.02 11.48
CA PRO A 269 -9.65 12.05 11.41
C PRO A 269 -10.11 11.92 9.95
N ALA A 270 -11.17 11.15 9.73
CA ALA A 270 -11.72 10.93 8.40
C ALA A 270 -12.42 12.18 7.82
N PHE A 271 -12.81 13.12 8.69
CA PHE A 271 -13.53 14.34 8.33
C PHE A 271 -13.04 15.54 9.14
N GLY A 272 -13.48 16.74 8.75
CA GLY A 272 -13.00 18.02 9.31
C GLY A 272 -11.75 18.53 8.61
N THR A 273 -11.41 19.81 8.76
CA THR A 273 -10.28 20.39 8.03
C THR A 273 -8.94 20.01 8.67
N LEU A 274 -7.98 19.56 7.86
CA LEU A 274 -6.60 19.29 8.27
C LEU A 274 -5.62 20.17 7.49
N ALA A 275 -4.73 20.86 8.18
CA ALA A 275 -3.53 21.44 7.59
C ALA A 275 -2.40 20.40 7.57
N GLN A 276 -1.36 20.62 6.76
CA GLN A 276 -0.22 19.70 6.72
C GLN A 276 0.46 19.57 8.08
N GLN A 277 0.59 20.67 8.81
CA GLN A 277 1.18 20.69 10.14
C GLN A 277 0.41 19.80 11.13
N ASP A 278 -0.92 19.75 11.03
CA ASP A 278 -1.77 18.86 11.83
C ASP A 278 -1.45 17.39 11.57
N VAL A 279 -1.15 17.03 10.32
CA VAL A 279 -0.74 15.68 9.93
C VAL A 279 0.62 15.36 10.54
N VAL A 280 1.60 16.26 10.38
CA VAL A 280 2.98 16.08 10.87
C VAL A 280 3.01 15.88 12.39
N GLU A 281 2.24 16.67 13.14
CA GLU A 281 2.16 16.56 14.61
C GLU A 281 1.53 15.24 15.09
N ARG A 282 0.77 14.57 14.23
CA ARG A 282 0.15 13.27 14.50
C ARG A 282 1.02 12.08 14.08
N ILE A 283 2.12 12.32 13.37
CA ILE A 283 3.04 11.24 12.96
C ILE A 283 3.67 10.64 14.21
N ALA A 284 3.54 9.32 14.33
CA ALA A 284 4.06 8.56 15.46
C ALA A 284 5.12 7.57 14.98
N LYS A 285 6.21 7.47 15.75
CA LYS A 285 7.21 6.41 15.60
C LYS A 285 6.61 5.07 16.02
N LEU A 286 6.84 4.05 15.20
CA LEU A 286 6.38 2.69 15.48
C LEU A 286 7.24 2.00 16.55
N HIS A 287 8.51 2.36 16.62
CA HIS A 287 9.48 1.85 17.57
C HIS A 287 9.76 2.90 18.65
N PRO A 288 9.98 2.50 19.91
CA PRO A 288 10.49 3.43 20.91
C PRO A 288 11.86 3.98 20.46
N PRO A 289 12.22 5.21 20.85
CA PRO A 289 13.55 5.75 20.55
C PRO A 289 14.59 4.79 21.11
N GLN A 290 15.49 4.29 20.28
CA GLN A 290 16.64 3.54 20.78
C GLN A 290 17.48 4.50 21.61
N ALA A 291 17.83 4.11 22.84
CA ALA A 291 18.87 4.81 23.58
C ALA A 291 20.14 4.71 22.71
N ARG A 292 20.58 5.82 22.14
CA ARG A 292 21.86 5.86 21.43
C ARG A 292 22.91 5.28 22.37
N SER A 293 23.50 4.15 21.97
CA SER A 293 24.66 3.59 22.64
C SER A 293 25.68 4.71 22.78
N ARG A 294 25.95 5.12 24.02
CA ARG A 294 27.05 6.03 24.35
C ARG A 294 28.35 5.21 24.32
N TYR A 295 28.78 4.88 23.11
CA TYR A 295 30.13 4.42 22.78
C TYR A 295 30.33 4.95 21.35
N GLU A 296 30.91 6.13 21.16
CA GLU A 296 32.38 6.37 21.10
C GLU A 296 33.10 5.29 20.29
#